data_AF-A0A8T3TQN6-F1
#
_entry.id   AF-A0A8T3TQN6-F1
#
_cell.length_a   1.000
_cell.length_b   1.000
_cell.length_c   1.000
_cell.angle_alpha   90.00
_cell.angle_beta   90.00
_cell.angle_gamma   90.00
#
_symmetry.space_group_name_H-M   'P 1'
#
loop_
_entity.id
_entity.type
_entity.pdbx_description
1 polymer ?
#
loop_
_entity_poly.entity_id
_entity_poly.type
_entity_poly.pdbx_seq_one_letter_code
_entity_poly.pdbx_strand_id
1 'polypeptide(L)'
;WAQFLPRWFASGWRDNAVSAFDLSRAETLFARGAYEAAAAEAERSQRLFVDLEDQVGLSQVEALLAQCAIGLQADSLMANAQTALEAHGYTEARDLIDQANDLYALLPEEHRPATVIDRYTQLATSGIEADGSLEQARSEAEGWLSIASARYDAVAAGDSYALLGDGDGVARANEVVDGIDSRIQRVVYGLSALVIVLGAWLGTWLWQRAPGRLRWQSARPPGRAWRANPGGD
;
A
#
# COMPACT_ATOMS: atom_id res chain seq x y z
N TRP A 1 33.77 7.33 68.68
CA TRP A 1 32.31 7.38 68.54
C TRP A 1 31.76 8.81 68.40
N ALA A 2 31.91 9.70 69.39
CA ALA A 2 31.43 11.09 69.28
C ALA A 2 32.01 11.91 68.10
N GLN A 3 33.26 11.63 67.69
CA GLN A 3 33.91 12.29 66.55
C GLN A 3 33.51 11.69 65.17
N PHE A 4 32.86 10.52 65.14
CA PHE A 4 32.48 9.82 63.91
C PHE A 4 31.07 10.18 63.43
N LEU A 5 30.16 10.49 64.36
CA LEU A 5 28.77 10.87 64.08
C LEU A 5 28.66 12.06 63.11
N PRO A 6 29.37 13.19 63.30
CA PRO A 6 29.22 14.34 62.40
C PRO A 6 29.63 14.03 60.96
N ARG A 7 30.65 13.18 60.78
CA ARG A 7 31.15 12.79 59.44
C ARG A 7 30.19 11.87 58.71
N TRP A 8 29.55 10.97 59.44
CA TRP A 8 28.51 10.10 58.90
C TRP A 8 27.27 10.91 58.52
N PHE A 9 26.78 11.82 59.36
CA PHE A 9 25.66 12.71 59.00
C PHE A 9 25.98 13.69 57.86
N ALA A 10 27.24 14.10 57.70
CA ALA A 10 27.68 14.96 56.60
C ALA A 10 27.91 14.23 55.27
N SER A 11 27.91 12.89 55.23
CA SER A 11 28.25 12.12 54.02
C SER A 11 27.08 11.98 53.02
N GLY A 12 26.01 12.77 53.16
CA GLY A 12 24.87 12.76 52.25
C GLY A 12 24.06 11.46 52.26
N TRP A 13 24.25 10.57 53.24
CA TRP A 13 23.54 9.28 53.30
C TRP A 13 22.03 9.46 53.34
N ARG A 14 21.54 10.56 53.93
CA ARG A 14 20.10 10.87 54.00
C ARG A 14 19.55 11.23 52.62
N ASP A 15 20.27 12.03 51.85
CA ASP A 15 19.87 12.38 50.49
C ASP A 15 19.97 11.16 49.56
N ASN A 16 21.00 10.33 49.72
CA ASN A 16 21.17 9.09 48.96
C ASN A 16 20.12 8.03 49.32
N ALA A 17 19.73 7.93 50.60
CA ALA A 17 18.68 7.05 51.04
C ALA A 17 17.33 7.52 50.49
N VAL A 18 16.99 8.81 50.66
CA VAL A 18 15.73 9.37 50.16
C VAL A 18 15.63 9.30 48.64
N SER A 19 16.71 9.54 47.89
CA SER A 19 16.68 9.40 46.42
C SER A 19 16.61 7.95 45.94
N ALA A 20 17.10 6.98 46.75
CA ALA A 20 16.98 5.57 46.43
C ALA A 20 15.56 5.02 46.66
N PHE A 21 14.76 5.69 47.50
CA PHE A 21 13.36 5.33 47.76
C PHE A 21 12.36 5.97 46.77
N ASP A 22 12.83 6.78 45.84
CA ASP A 22 11.96 7.53 44.95
C ASP A 22 11.71 6.78 43.63
N LEU A 23 10.45 6.46 43.35
CA LEU A 23 10.01 5.90 42.07
C LEU A 23 10.08 6.90 40.92
N SER A 24 10.28 8.19 41.22
CA SER A 24 10.28 9.26 40.22
C SER A 24 11.22 9.01 39.05
N ARG A 25 12.35 8.35 39.28
CA ARG A 25 13.30 8.01 38.21
C ARG A 25 12.72 6.95 37.27
N ALA A 26 12.12 5.89 37.80
CA ALA A 26 11.48 4.85 37.00
C ALA A 26 10.27 5.43 36.26
N GLU A 27 9.45 6.25 36.92
CA GLU A 27 8.33 6.97 36.31
C GLU A 27 8.77 7.93 35.21
N THR A 28 9.88 8.65 35.41
CA THR A 28 10.45 9.54 34.39
C THR A 28 10.94 8.75 33.17
N LEU A 29 11.53 7.57 33.37
CA LEU A 29 11.93 6.68 32.28
C LEU A 29 10.72 6.12 31.55
N PHE A 30 9.69 5.69 32.29
CA PHE A 30 8.42 5.22 31.75
C PHE A 30 7.73 6.30 30.93
N ALA A 31 7.68 7.55 31.41
CA ALA A 31 7.16 8.74 30.73
C ALA A 31 7.86 9.06 29.40
N ARG A 32 9.08 8.56 29.21
CA ARG A 32 9.84 8.71 27.95
C ARG A 32 9.72 7.50 27.02
N GLY A 33 8.90 6.51 27.38
CA GLY A 33 8.78 5.24 26.65
C GLY A 33 9.99 4.32 26.83
N ALA A 34 10.88 4.59 27.79
CA ALA A 34 12.06 3.75 28.03
C ALA A 34 11.71 2.57 28.95
N TYR A 35 10.78 1.72 28.52
CA TYR A 35 10.15 0.69 29.37
C TYR A 35 11.14 -0.31 29.99
N GLU A 36 12.17 -0.74 29.23
CA GLU A 36 13.20 -1.65 29.75
C GLU A 36 14.01 -1.01 30.89
N ALA A 37 14.46 0.24 30.68
CA ALA A 37 15.22 0.98 31.68
C ALA A 37 14.35 1.33 32.90
N ALA A 38 13.07 1.66 32.68
CA ALA A 38 12.10 1.91 33.73
C ALA A 38 11.88 0.67 34.60
N ALA A 39 11.69 -0.50 33.98
CA ALA A 39 11.54 -1.77 34.68
C ALA A 39 12.78 -2.08 35.54
N ALA A 40 13.98 -1.95 34.98
CA ALA A 40 15.23 -2.20 35.70
C ALA A 40 15.48 -1.21 36.87
N GLU A 41 14.95 0.01 36.80
CA GLU A 41 14.96 0.96 37.93
C GLU A 41 13.89 0.58 38.97
N ALA A 42 12.67 0.24 38.54
CA ALA A 42 11.58 -0.18 39.41
C ALA A 42 11.92 -1.46 40.20
N GLU A 43 12.59 -2.44 39.59
CA GLU A 43 13.09 -3.66 40.28
C GLU A 43 14.18 -3.35 41.33
N ARG A 44 14.97 -2.30 41.12
CA ARG A 44 15.93 -1.83 42.14
C ARG A 44 15.19 -1.21 43.33
N SER A 45 14.19 -0.37 43.08
CA SER A 45 13.33 0.19 44.12
C SER A 45 12.54 -0.90 44.85
N GLN A 46 12.07 -1.94 44.15
CA GLN A 46 11.35 -3.07 44.74
C GLN A 46 12.11 -3.71 45.90
N ARG A 47 13.40 -4.03 45.69
CA ARG A 47 14.24 -4.66 46.71
C ARG A 47 14.33 -3.81 47.98
N LEU A 48 14.44 -2.50 47.82
CA LEU A 48 14.48 -1.56 48.94
C LEU A 48 13.14 -1.51 49.69
N PHE A 49 12.01 -1.52 48.99
CA PHE A 49 10.70 -1.55 49.63
C PHE A 49 10.42 -2.87 50.35
N VAL A 50 10.92 -4.01 49.83
CA VAL A 50 10.88 -5.31 50.53
C VAL A 50 11.65 -5.23 51.84
N ASP A 51 12.89 -4.74 51.81
CA ASP A 51 13.75 -4.63 53.01
C ASP A 51 13.16 -3.72 54.09
N LEU A 52 12.32 -2.75 53.69
CA LEU A 52 11.62 -1.82 54.58
C LEU A 52 10.21 -2.28 54.99
N GLU A 53 9.72 -3.40 54.46
CA GLU A 53 8.34 -3.87 54.64
C GLU A 53 7.28 -2.83 54.19
N ASP A 54 7.60 -1.95 53.23
CA ASP A 54 6.70 -0.92 52.72
C ASP A 54 5.73 -1.49 51.67
N GLN A 55 4.58 -1.96 52.13
CA GLN A 55 3.54 -2.55 51.28
C GLN A 55 2.96 -1.57 50.26
N VAL A 56 2.92 -0.27 50.57
CA VAL A 56 2.36 0.73 49.66
C VAL A 56 3.33 0.94 48.49
N GLY A 57 4.62 1.14 48.77
CA GLY A 57 5.65 1.24 47.75
C GLY A 57 5.75 0.00 46.85
N LEU A 58 5.64 -1.20 47.44
CA LEU A 58 5.61 -2.45 46.67
C LEU A 58 4.45 -2.51 45.68
N SER A 59 3.24 -2.14 46.09
CA SER A 59 2.07 -2.13 45.20
C SER A 59 2.23 -1.16 44.02
N GLN A 60 2.89 -0.02 44.24
CA GLN A 60 3.17 0.97 43.19
C GLN A 60 4.22 0.45 42.20
N VAL A 61 5.28 -0.18 42.70
CA VAL A 61 6.30 -0.83 41.86
C VAL A 61 5.69 -1.93 41.01
N GLU A 62 4.86 -2.81 41.59
CA GLU A 62 4.21 -3.90 40.86
C GLU A 62 3.31 -3.37 39.74
N ALA A 63 2.55 -2.31 40.00
CA ALA A 63 1.74 -1.64 38.98
C ALA A 63 2.62 -1.05 37.86
N LEU A 64 3.71 -0.37 38.19
CA LEU A 64 4.63 0.20 37.20
C LEU A 64 5.33 -0.89 36.36
N LEU A 65 5.75 -2.01 36.98
CA LEU A 65 6.35 -3.14 36.29
C LEU A 65 5.36 -3.80 35.32
N ALA A 66 4.10 -3.97 35.74
CA ALA A 66 3.04 -4.49 34.86
C ALA A 66 2.85 -3.57 33.63
N GLN A 67 2.84 -2.26 33.82
CA GLN A 67 2.77 -1.30 32.71
C GLN A 67 4.00 -1.35 31.81
N CYS A 68 5.21 -1.46 32.37
CA CYS A 68 6.43 -1.61 31.58
C CYS A 68 6.40 -2.89 30.72
N ALA A 69 5.90 -4.00 31.27
CA ALA A 69 5.77 -5.26 30.54
C ALA A 69 4.81 -5.14 29.34
N ILE A 70 3.66 -4.47 29.53
CA ILE A 70 2.71 -4.17 28.44
C ILE A 70 3.38 -3.31 27.37
N GLY A 71 4.09 -2.24 27.77
CA GLY A 71 4.81 -1.36 26.85
C GLY A 71 5.87 -2.09 26.02
N LEU A 72 6.69 -2.96 26.66
CA LEU A 72 7.69 -3.77 25.97
C LEU A 72 7.07 -4.73 24.96
N GLN A 73 5.96 -5.37 25.32
CA GLN A 73 5.26 -6.28 24.40
C GLN A 73 4.69 -5.51 23.20
N ALA A 74 4.09 -4.34 23.44
CA ALA A 74 3.58 -3.48 22.37
C ALA A 74 4.71 -2.98 21.43
N ASP A 75 5.84 -2.54 21.99
CA ASP A 75 7.02 -2.13 21.23
C ASP A 75 7.57 -3.28 20.37
N SER A 76 7.59 -4.50 20.89
CA SER A 76 8.01 -5.69 20.13
C SER A 76 7.05 -5.98 18.97
N LEU A 77 5.74 -5.82 19.15
CA LEU A 77 4.76 -5.98 18.07
C LEU A 77 4.93 -4.90 17.00
N MET A 78 5.18 -3.64 17.39
CA MET A 78 5.45 -2.55 16.45
C MET A 78 6.74 -2.78 15.66
N ALA A 79 7.80 -3.31 16.30
CA ALA A 79 9.03 -3.68 15.61
C ALA A 79 8.79 -4.80 14.58
N ASN A 80 8.02 -5.83 14.95
CA ASN A 80 7.64 -6.90 14.02
C ASN A 80 6.77 -6.37 12.87
N ALA A 81 5.84 -5.45 13.15
CA ALA A 81 5.02 -4.82 12.12
C ALA A 81 5.88 -4.01 11.13
N GLN A 82 6.90 -3.31 11.62
CA GLN A 82 7.87 -2.63 10.76
C GLN A 82 8.57 -3.63 9.83
N THR A 83 9.09 -4.73 10.38
CA THR A 83 9.74 -5.78 9.58
C THR A 83 8.78 -6.36 8.54
N ALA A 84 7.51 -6.58 8.90
CA ALA A 84 6.48 -7.05 7.96
C ALA A 84 6.23 -6.03 6.84
N LEU A 85 6.13 -4.72 7.14
CA LEU A 85 6.00 -3.66 6.13
C LEU A 85 7.21 -3.59 5.19
N GLU A 86 8.42 -3.72 5.73
CA GLU A 86 9.66 -3.77 4.94
C GLU A 86 9.72 -4.99 4.02
N ALA A 87 9.08 -6.09 4.41
CA ALA A 87 8.90 -7.30 3.61
C ALA A 87 7.62 -7.28 2.74
N HIS A 88 6.93 -6.14 2.65
CA HIS A 88 5.66 -5.96 1.93
C HIS A 88 4.53 -6.92 2.38
N GLY A 89 4.61 -7.42 3.62
CA GLY A 89 3.57 -8.21 4.28
C GLY A 89 2.50 -7.34 4.91
N TYR A 90 1.69 -6.65 4.09
CA TYR A 90 0.76 -5.62 4.57
C TYR A 90 -0.35 -6.12 5.50
N THR A 91 -0.94 -7.28 5.23
CA THR A 91 -1.96 -7.89 6.11
C THR A 91 -1.38 -8.29 7.46
N GLU A 92 -0.23 -8.97 7.46
CA GLU A 92 0.47 -9.34 8.70
C GLU A 92 0.85 -8.11 9.52
N ALA A 93 1.38 -7.08 8.87
CA ALA A 93 1.68 -5.80 9.52
C ALA A 93 0.42 -5.20 10.17
N ARG A 94 -0.72 -5.19 9.46
CA ARG A 94 -1.98 -4.65 9.98
C ARG A 94 -2.42 -5.37 11.26
N ASP A 95 -2.39 -6.70 11.26
CA ASP A 95 -2.76 -7.53 12.41
C ASP A 95 -1.85 -7.29 13.61
N LEU A 96 -0.54 -7.12 13.38
CA LEU A 96 0.43 -6.80 14.43
C LEU A 96 0.22 -5.39 15.01
N ILE A 97 -0.10 -4.41 14.16
CA ILE A 97 -0.40 -3.03 14.58
C ILE A 97 -1.67 -2.98 15.42
N ASP A 98 -2.72 -3.72 15.04
CA ASP A 98 -3.96 -3.80 15.83
C ASP A 98 -3.71 -4.38 17.23
N GLN A 99 -2.96 -5.49 17.31
CA GLN A 99 -2.58 -6.08 18.59
C GLN A 99 -1.73 -5.14 19.45
N ALA A 100 -0.78 -4.42 18.84
CA ALA A 100 0.02 -3.42 19.55
C ALA A 100 -0.85 -2.29 20.08
N ASN A 101 -1.79 -1.79 19.28
CA ASN A 101 -2.72 -0.73 19.66
C ASN A 101 -3.62 -1.15 20.84
N ASP A 102 -4.10 -2.40 20.84
CA ASP A 102 -4.87 -2.96 21.96
C ASP A 102 -4.04 -2.99 23.26
N LEU A 103 -2.74 -3.30 23.19
CA LEU A 103 -1.84 -3.23 24.35
C LEU A 103 -1.57 -1.81 24.80
N TYR A 104 -1.28 -0.86 23.89
CA TYR A 104 -1.13 0.54 24.25
C TYR A 104 -2.41 1.14 24.86
N ALA A 105 -3.59 0.64 24.50
CA ALA A 105 -4.86 1.06 25.09
C ALA A 105 -4.98 0.70 26.59
N LEU A 106 -4.16 -0.22 27.11
CA LEU A 106 -4.07 -0.55 28.54
C LEU A 106 -3.13 0.39 29.31
N LEU A 107 -2.32 1.18 28.61
CA LEU A 107 -1.43 2.19 29.19
C LEU A 107 -2.14 3.54 29.33
N PRO A 108 -1.63 4.44 30.19
CA PRO A 108 -2.12 5.82 30.27
C PRO A 108 -2.01 6.51 28.90
N GLU A 109 -2.93 7.44 28.62
CA GLU A 109 -3.12 8.03 27.29
C GLU A 109 -1.85 8.73 26.78
N GLU A 110 -1.07 9.31 27.67
CA GLU A 110 0.17 10.03 27.38
C GLU A 110 1.28 9.14 26.80
N HIS A 111 1.17 7.82 26.99
CA HIS A 111 2.16 6.83 26.52
C HIS A 111 1.77 6.17 25.20
N ARG A 112 0.60 6.49 24.64
CA ARG A 112 0.11 5.88 23.41
C ARG A 112 0.77 6.56 22.22
N PRO A 113 1.55 5.86 21.38
CA PRO A 113 2.20 6.45 20.22
C PRO A 113 1.23 6.58 19.04
N ALA A 114 0.08 7.25 19.24
CA ALA A 114 -1.04 7.30 18.30
C ALA A 114 -0.62 7.73 16.89
N THR A 115 0.21 8.77 16.78
CA THR A 115 0.71 9.24 15.47
C THR A 115 1.54 8.20 14.72
N VAL A 116 2.31 7.36 15.44
CA VAL A 116 3.11 6.29 14.81
C VAL A 116 2.20 5.14 14.38
N ILE A 117 1.26 4.74 15.24
CA ILE A 117 0.26 3.70 14.96
C ILE A 117 -0.59 4.09 13.73
N ASP A 118 -1.07 5.34 13.68
CA ASP A 118 -1.87 5.85 12.56
C ASP A 118 -1.10 5.79 11.24
N ARG A 119 0.16 6.25 11.25
CA ARG A 119 1.03 6.19 10.06
C ARG A 119 1.22 4.76 9.58
N TYR A 120 1.53 3.84 10.48
CA TYR A 120 1.79 2.44 10.11
C TYR A 120 0.51 1.76 9.62
N THR A 121 -0.62 2.06 10.26
CA THR A 121 -1.95 1.60 9.85
C THR A 121 -2.28 2.09 8.44
N GLN A 122 -2.01 3.36 8.13
CA GLN A 122 -2.20 3.92 6.80
C GLN A 122 -1.36 3.19 5.75
N LEU A 123 -0.07 2.95 6.02
CA LEU A 123 0.81 2.22 5.10
C LEU A 123 0.32 0.80 4.84
N ALA A 124 -0.02 0.06 5.89
CA ALA A 124 -0.54 -1.30 5.78
C ALA A 124 -1.87 -1.33 5.01
N THR A 125 -2.77 -0.38 5.28
CA THR A 125 -4.08 -0.29 4.62
C THR A 125 -3.93 0.02 3.14
N SER A 126 -3.08 1.00 2.77
CA SER A 126 -2.81 1.31 1.36
C SER A 126 -2.21 0.13 0.60
N GLY A 127 -1.37 -0.69 1.24
CA GLY A 127 -0.85 -1.91 0.64
C GLY A 127 -1.92 -2.98 0.42
N ILE A 128 -2.78 -3.21 1.42
CA ILE A 128 -3.92 -4.15 1.31
C ILE A 128 -4.91 -3.70 0.22
N GLU A 129 -5.18 -2.40 0.12
CA GLU A 129 -6.03 -1.83 -0.94
C GLU A 129 -5.40 -2.06 -2.32
N ALA A 130 -4.08 -1.85 -2.47
CA ALA A 130 -3.37 -2.11 -3.71
C ALA A 130 -3.42 -3.60 -4.11
N ASP A 131 -3.23 -4.52 -3.15
CA ASP A 131 -3.40 -5.96 -3.36
C ASP A 131 -4.82 -6.30 -3.84
N GLY A 132 -5.84 -5.73 -3.20
CA GLY A 132 -7.23 -5.90 -3.58
C GLY A 132 -7.54 -5.39 -5.00
N SER A 133 -7.08 -4.19 -5.34
CA SER A 133 -7.24 -3.60 -6.68
C SER A 133 -6.53 -4.42 -7.76
N LEU A 134 -5.32 -4.92 -7.49
CA LEU A 134 -4.59 -5.76 -8.45
C LEU A 134 -5.29 -7.11 -8.68
N GLU A 135 -5.82 -7.73 -7.63
CA GLU A 135 -6.55 -8.99 -7.77
C GLU A 135 -7.89 -8.80 -8.49
N GLN A 136 -8.61 -7.70 -8.21
CA GLN A 136 -9.79 -7.31 -8.96
C GLN A 136 -9.45 -7.10 -10.45
N ALA A 137 -8.38 -6.38 -10.75
CA ALA A 137 -7.92 -6.15 -12.12
C ALA A 137 -7.65 -7.47 -12.86
N ARG A 138 -7.04 -8.46 -12.20
CA ARG A 138 -6.78 -9.79 -12.78
C ARG A 138 -8.07 -10.52 -13.12
N SER A 139 -9.02 -10.54 -12.20
CA SER A 139 -10.35 -11.13 -12.42
C SER A 139 -11.08 -10.43 -13.58
N GLU A 140 -11.07 -9.09 -13.63
CA GLU A 140 -11.74 -8.32 -14.67
C GLU A 140 -11.07 -8.44 -16.04
N ALA A 141 -9.76 -8.72 -16.10
CA ALA A 141 -9.02 -8.88 -17.35
C ALA A 141 -9.45 -10.11 -18.18
N GLU A 142 -10.25 -11.02 -17.61
CA GLU A 142 -10.86 -12.13 -18.33
C GLU A 142 -12.03 -11.68 -19.22
N GLY A 143 -12.73 -10.61 -18.84
CA GLY A 143 -13.87 -10.07 -19.59
C GLY A 143 -13.45 -9.09 -20.67
N TRP A 144 -13.92 -9.29 -21.91
CA TRP A 144 -13.62 -8.35 -23.00
C TRP A 144 -14.17 -6.93 -22.76
N LEU A 145 -15.35 -6.83 -22.11
CA LEU A 145 -15.98 -5.53 -21.84
C LEU A 145 -15.34 -4.80 -20.65
N SER A 146 -14.70 -5.52 -19.72
CA SER A 146 -14.04 -5.00 -18.51
C SER A 146 -12.53 -4.79 -18.69
N ILE A 147 -11.97 -5.07 -19.87
CA ILE A 147 -10.53 -4.99 -20.09
C ILE A 147 -9.96 -3.57 -19.86
N ALA A 148 -10.77 -2.55 -20.11
CA ALA A 148 -10.38 -1.15 -19.90
C ALA A 148 -10.36 -0.77 -18.41
N SER A 149 -11.35 -1.24 -17.61
CA SER A 149 -11.36 -1.03 -16.16
C SER A 149 -10.22 -1.80 -15.49
N ALA A 150 -10.05 -3.08 -15.86
CA ALA A 150 -8.95 -3.91 -15.40
C ALA A 150 -7.58 -3.24 -15.58
N ARG A 151 -7.34 -2.62 -16.75
CA ARG A 151 -6.09 -1.90 -17.02
C ARG A 151 -5.92 -0.68 -16.12
N TYR A 152 -7.00 0.08 -15.89
CA TYR A 152 -6.97 1.25 -15.00
C TYR A 152 -6.65 0.84 -13.57
N ASP A 153 -7.32 -0.20 -13.06
CA ASP A 153 -7.12 -0.71 -11.70
C ASP A 153 -5.72 -1.29 -11.49
N ALA A 154 -5.18 -2.01 -12.47
CA ALA A 154 -3.80 -2.51 -12.43
C ALA A 154 -2.77 -1.37 -12.37
N VAL A 155 -2.96 -0.29 -13.15
CA VAL A 155 -2.08 0.88 -13.09
C VAL A 155 -2.19 1.60 -11.74
N ALA A 156 -3.42 1.79 -11.24
CA ALA A 156 -3.63 2.41 -9.94
C ALA A 156 -2.98 1.61 -8.79
N ALA A 157 -3.10 0.28 -8.81
CA ALA A 157 -2.38 -0.59 -7.88
C ALA A 157 -0.85 -0.42 -8.01
N GLY A 158 -0.33 -0.39 -9.24
CA GLY A 158 1.10 -0.13 -9.51
C GLY A 158 1.59 1.19 -8.92
N ASP A 159 0.83 2.27 -9.09
CA ASP A 159 1.16 3.59 -8.53
C ASP A 159 1.17 3.54 -6.99
N SER A 160 0.21 2.85 -6.37
CA SER A 160 0.17 2.64 -4.91
C SER A 160 1.39 1.87 -4.40
N TYR A 161 1.77 0.75 -5.05
CA TYR A 161 2.99 0.02 -4.69
C TYR A 161 4.26 0.87 -4.85
N ALA A 162 4.33 1.68 -5.92
CA ALA A 162 5.46 2.57 -6.14
C ALA A 162 5.60 3.63 -5.03
N LEU A 163 4.48 4.17 -4.53
CA LEU A 163 4.47 5.08 -3.38
C LEU A 163 4.91 4.39 -2.07
N LEU A 164 4.62 3.09 -1.94
CA LEU A 164 5.04 2.27 -0.80
C LEU A 164 6.48 1.74 -0.93
N GLY A 165 7.12 1.91 -2.10
CA GLY A 165 8.44 1.37 -2.38
C GLY A 165 8.47 -0.14 -2.67
N ASP A 166 7.33 -0.76 -2.95
CA ASP A 166 7.20 -2.19 -3.27
C ASP A 166 7.47 -2.44 -4.76
N GLY A 167 8.73 -2.74 -5.08
CA GLY A 167 9.17 -3.02 -6.45
C GLY A 167 8.55 -4.29 -7.03
N ASP A 168 8.31 -5.31 -6.20
CA ASP A 168 7.71 -6.58 -6.63
C ASP A 168 6.22 -6.40 -6.93
N GLY A 169 5.50 -5.62 -6.12
CA GLY A 169 4.14 -5.17 -6.39
C GLY A 169 4.02 -4.41 -7.70
N VAL A 170 4.90 -3.43 -7.96
CA VAL A 170 4.96 -2.70 -9.23
C VAL A 170 5.17 -3.64 -10.42
N ALA A 171 6.10 -4.59 -10.30
CA ALA A 171 6.35 -5.56 -11.36
C ALA A 171 5.11 -6.43 -11.65
N ARG A 172 4.45 -6.95 -10.60
CA ARG A 172 3.21 -7.73 -10.73
C ARG A 172 2.07 -6.92 -11.38
N ALA A 173 1.96 -5.64 -11.08
CA ALA A 173 0.98 -4.75 -11.72
C ALA A 173 1.27 -4.56 -13.21
N ASN A 174 2.55 -4.32 -13.56
CA ASN A 174 2.98 -4.18 -14.95
C ASN A 174 2.75 -5.47 -15.77
N GLU A 175 2.98 -6.65 -15.19
CA GLU A 175 2.68 -7.93 -15.86
C GLU A 175 1.20 -8.05 -16.26
N VAL A 176 0.28 -7.58 -15.41
CA VAL A 176 -1.16 -7.56 -15.72
C VAL A 176 -1.46 -6.59 -16.87
N VAL A 177 -0.89 -5.37 -16.82
CA VAL A 177 -1.04 -4.36 -17.87
C VAL A 177 -0.52 -4.87 -19.22
N ASP A 178 0.69 -5.43 -19.24
CA ASP A 178 1.31 -5.98 -20.45
C ASP A 178 0.50 -7.17 -21.00
N GLY A 179 -0.03 -8.01 -20.13
CA GLY A 179 -0.92 -9.11 -20.50
C GLY A 179 -2.21 -8.62 -21.18
N ILE A 180 -2.81 -7.57 -20.64
CA ILE A 180 -3.99 -6.90 -21.22
C ILE A 180 -3.65 -6.29 -22.59
N ASP A 181 -2.57 -5.51 -22.67
CA ASP A 181 -2.17 -4.79 -23.88
C ASP A 181 -1.84 -5.79 -25.02
N SER A 182 -1.22 -6.94 -24.70
CA SER A 182 -0.98 -8.02 -25.67
C SER A 182 -2.27 -8.61 -26.24
N ARG A 183 -3.31 -8.81 -25.41
CA ARG A 183 -4.61 -9.32 -25.85
C ARG A 183 -5.32 -8.32 -26.77
N ILE A 184 -5.31 -7.04 -26.41
CA ILE A 184 -5.90 -5.96 -27.21
C ILE A 184 -5.23 -5.92 -28.59
N GLN A 185 -3.89 -5.96 -28.65
CA GLN A 185 -3.15 -5.97 -29.91
C GLN A 185 -3.55 -7.15 -30.82
N ARG A 186 -3.69 -8.36 -30.27
CA ARG A 186 -4.12 -9.54 -31.05
C ARG A 186 -5.50 -9.34 -31.67
N VAL A 187 -6.45 -8.77 -30.93
CA VAL A 187 -7.80 -8.49 -31.45
C VAL A 187 -7.75 -7.41 -32.54
N VAL A 188 -6.99 -6.34 -32.32
CA VAL A 188 -6.82 -5.27 -33.32
C VAL A 188 -6.22 -5.83 -34.61
N TYR A 189 -5.19 -6.68 -34.53
CA TYR A 189 -4.61 -7.31 -35.71
C TYR A 189 -5.58 -8.28 -36.39
N GLY A 190 -6.32 -9.08 -35.62
CA GLY A 190 -7.34 -9.98 -36.14
C GLY A 190 -8.46 -9.26 -36.91
N LEU A 191 -9.00 -8.17 -36.33
CA LEU A 191 -10.01 -7.34 -36.98
C LEU A 191 -9.45 -6.63 -38.21
N SER A 192 -8.23 -6.11 -38.14
CA SER A 192 -7.57 -5.47 -39.28
C SER A 192 -7.39 -6.44 -40.45
N ALA A 193 -6.94 -7.67 -40.17
CA ALA A 193 -6.84 -8.72 -41.18
C ALA A 193 -8.22 -9.09 -41.76
N LEU A 194 -9.26 -9.18 -40.93
CA LEU A 194 -10.62 -9.47 -41.38
C LEU A 194 -11.17 -8.39 -42.34
N VAL A 195 -10.96 -7.12 -42.02
CA VAL A 195 -11.37 -5.99 -42.88
C VAL A 195 -10.68 -6.07 -44.25
N ILE A 196 -9.38 -6.38 -44.28
CA ILE A 196 -8.62 -6.55 -45.53
C ILE A 196 -9.20 -7.70 -46.37
N VAL A 197 -9.46 -8.86 -45.75
CA VAL A 197 -10.02 -10.03 -46.44
C VAL A 197 -11.44 -9.75 -46.97
N LEU A 198 -12.31 -9.13 -46.17
CA LEU A 198 -13.65 -8.74 -46.60
C LEU A 198 -13.60 -7.71 -47.73
N GLY A 199 -12.68 -6.75 -47.67
CA GLY A 199 -12.46 -5.77 -48.73
C GLY A 199 -12.01 -6.42 -50.04
N ALA A 200 -11.05 -7.36 -49.98
CA ALA A 200 -10.60 -8.12 -51.14
C ALA A 200 -11.70 -8.99 -51.75
N TRP A 201 -12.49 -9.66 -50.89
CA TRP A 201 -13.63 -10.47 -51.32
C TRP A 201 -14.72 -9.62 -51.99
N LEU A 202 -15.12 -8.50 -51.37
CA LEU A 202 -16.09 -7.56 -51.93
C LEU A 202 -15.62 -6.98 -53.26
N GLY A 203 -14.34 -6.58 -53.35
CA GLY A 203 -13.76 -6.08 -54.60
C GLY A 203 -13.80 -7.13 -55.72
N THR A 204 -13.47 -8.39 -55.40
CA THR A 204 -13.53 -9.50 -56.35
C THR A 204 -14.98 -9.79 -56.77
N TRP A 205 -15.91 -9.79 -55.82
CA TRP A 205 -17.34 -10.01 -56.09
C TRP A 205 -17.93 -8.91 -57.00
N LEU A 206 -17.60 -7.64 -56.73
CA LEU A 206 -18.00 -6.51 -57.56
C LEU A 206 -17.43 -6.62 -58.97
N TRP A 207 -16.18 -7.06 -59.11
CA TRP A 207 -15.55 -7.27 -60.42
C TRP A 207 -16.25 -8.37 -61.22
N GLN A 208 -16.64 -9.47 -60.57
CA GLN A 208 -17.39 -10.56 -61.21
C GLN A 208 -18.83 -10.15 -61.57
N ARG A 209 -19.45 -9.24 -60.80
CA ARG A 209 -20.82 -8.77 -61.03
C ARG A 209 -20.94 -7.54 -61.92
N ALA A 210 -19.83 -6.86 -62.24
CA ALA A 210 -19.87 -5.71 -63.14
C ALA A 210 -20.45 -6.15 -64.49
N PRO A 211 -21.68 -5.72 -64.86
CA PRO A 211 -22.33 -6.16 -66.08
C PRO A 211 -21.41 -5.82 -67.25
N GLY A 212 -21.07 -6.85 -68.03
CA GLY A 212 -20.06 -6.78 -69.08
C GLY A 212 -20.27 -5.53 -69.93
N ARG A 213 -19.30 -4.61 -69.84
CA ARG A 213 -19.09 -3.39 -70.64
C ARG A 213 -20.38 -2.87 -71.27
N LEU A 214 -20.92 -1.77 -70.72
CA LEU A 214 -21.80 -0.86 -71.46
C LEU A 214 -21.22 -0.69 -72.87
N ARG A 215 -21.75 -1.45 -73.82
CA ARG A 215 -21.48 -1.26 -75.24
C ARG A 215 -22.16 0.06 -75.51
N TRP A 216 -21.39 1.14 -75.41
CA TRP A 216 -21.72 2.38 -76.06
C TRP A 216 -21.84 2.02 -77.54
N GLN A 217 -23.06 1.70 -77.97
CA GLN A 217 -23.43 1.68 -79.37
C GLN A 217 -23.02 3.07 -79.85
N SER A 218 -21.91 3.13 -80.58
CA SER A 218 -21.47 4.33 -81.24
C SER A 218 -22.62 4.75 -82.14
N ALA A 219 -23.43 5.70 -81.67
CA ALA A 219 -24.43 6.35 -82.48
C ALA A 219 -23.66 6.95 -83.65
N ARG A 220 -23.74 6.29 -84.82
CA ARG A 220 -23.25 6.89 -86.05
C ARG A 220 -23.96 8.23 -86.18
N PRO A 221 -23.24 9.36 -86.24
CA PRO A 221 -23.89 10.63 -86.50
C PRO A 221 -24.66 10.50 -87.83
N PRO A 222 -25.92 10.95 -87.92
CA PRO A 222 -26.67 10.91 -89.16
C PRO A 222 -25.87 11.69 -90.22
N GLY A 223 -25.63 11.04 -91.36
CA GLY A 223 -24.91 11.61 -92.48
C GLY A 223 -25.52 12.95 -92.87
N ARG A 224 -24.74 14.03 -92.71
CA ARG A 224 -25.10 15.36 -93.15
C ARG A 224 -25.04 15.36 -94.68
N ALA A 225 -26.18 15.14 -95.33
CA ALA A 225 -26.30 15.22 -96.78
C ALA A 225 -26.11 16.67 -97.23
N TRP A 226 -24.97 16.97 -97.84
CA TRP A 226 -24.73 18.21 -98.56
C TRP A 226 -25.63 18.23 -99.80
N ARG A 227 -26.74 18.97 -99.78
CA ARG A 227 -27.46 19.34 -101.00
C ARG A 227 -26.71 20.48 -101.68
N ALA A 228 -26.22 20.23 -102.88
CA ALA A 228 -25.79 21.26 -103.81
C ALA A 228 -27.02 22.08 -104.26
N ASN A 229 -26.84 23.40 -104.30
CA ASN A 229 -27.79 24.38 -104.78
C ASN A 229 -27.43 24.76 -106.24
N PRO A 230 -28.23 24.38 -107.25
CA PRO A 230 -28.32 25.11 -108.52
C PRO A 230 -29.54 26.06 -108.41
N GLY A 231 -29.44 27.38 -108.54
CA GLY A 231 -28.83 28.15 -109.62
C GLY A 231 -29.88 28.49 -110.69
N GLY A 232 -30.27 29.77 -110.78
CA GLY A 232 -31.00 30.42 -111.90
C GLY A 232 -32.49 30.05 -112.04
N ASP A 233 -33.45 30.94 -112.31
CA ASP A 233 -33.51 32.37 -112.67
C ASP A 233 -34.83 32.96 -112.14
#